data_AF-A0A351HWK9-F1
#
_entry.id   AF-A0A351HWK9-F1
#
_cell.length_a   1.000
_cell.length_b   1.000
_cell.length_c   1.000
_cell.angle_alpha   90.00
_cell.angle_beta   90.00
_cell.angle_gamma   90.00
#
_symmetry.space_group_name_H-M   'P 1'
#
loop_
_entity.id
_entity.type
_entity.pdbx_description
1 polymer ?
#
loop_
_entity_poly.entity_id
_entity_poly.type
_entity_poly.pdbx_seq_one_letter_code
_entity_poly.pdbx_strand_id
1 'polypeptide(L)'
;MAKTLKLSFVFIVLAGLIVLLWGNFLPHTEDMTKMADYTTLVSESLVPVDPLSREALDCQAFIHDHLTSPYGGIYTNYQSTAQTGDLSAGHEVLSESMGLLLEFA
;
A
#
# COMPACT_ATOMS: atom_id res chain seq x y z
N MET A 1 -47.28 10.44 38.84
CA MET A 1 -46.81 11.06 37.58
C MET A 1 -45.29 11.09 37.41
N ALA A 2 -44.47 11.38 38.44
CA ALA A 2 -43.01 11.48 38.27
C ALA A 2 -42.27 10.17 37.89
N LYS A 3 -42.82 9.00 38.25
CA LYS A 3 -42.18 7.69 37.98
C LYS A 3 -42.24 7.29 36.50
N THR A 4 -43.34 7.58 35.80
CA THR A 4 -43.52 7.26 34.38
C THR A 4 -42.67 8.15 33.47
N LEU A 5 -42.43 9.40 33.88
CA LEU A 5 -41.56 10.35 33.18
C LEU A 5 -40.08 9.94 33.25
N LYS A 6 -39.62 9.48 34.42
CA LYS A 6 -38.25 8.96 34.58
C LYS A 6 -38.01 7.70 33.74
N LEU A 7 -39.00 6.81 33.66
CA LEU A 7 -38.91 5.59 32.87
C LEU A 7 -38.79 5.89 31.36
N SER A 8 -39.59 6.83 30.86
CA SER A 8 -39.56 7.22 29.44
C SER A 8 -38.24 7.89 29.05
N PHE A 9 -37.64 8.69 29.94
CA PHE A 9 -36.32 9.28 29.70
C PHE A 9 -35.22 8.23 29.56
N VAL A 10 -35.26 7.17 30.39
CA VAL A 10 -34.30 6.06 30.31
C VAL A 10 -34.40 5.32 28.98
N PHE A 11 -35.63 5.08 28.48
CA PHE A 11 -35.83 4.43 27.17
C PHE A 11 -35.28 5.26 26.01
N ILE A 12 -35.45 6.59 26.04
CA ILE A 12 -34.93 7.49 25.00
C ILE A 12 -33.40 7.46 24.97
N VAL A 13 -32.76 7.54 26.13
CA VAL A 13 -31.29 7.48 26.24
C VAL A 13 -30.77 6.13 25.76
N LEU A 14 -31.43 5.03 26.14
CA LEU A 14 -31.03 3.68 25.72
C LEU A 14 -31.17 3.49 24.21
N ALA A 15 -32.25 3.97 23.60
CA ALA A 15 -32.46 3.90 22.16
C ALA A 15 -31.39 4.72 21.39
N GLY A 16 -31.06 5.92 21.88
CA GLY A 16 -29.99 6.73 21.29
C GLY A 16 -28.62 6.06 21.36
N LEU A 17 -28.34 5.36 22.47
CA LEU A 17 -27.09 4.64 22.67
C LEU A 17 -27.00 3.39 21.77
N ILE A 18 -28.12 2.70 21.55
CA ILE A 18 -28.21 1.60 20.58
C ILE A 18 -27.94 2.09 19.15
N VAL A 19 -28.53 3.22 18.73
CA VAL A 19 -28.29 3.79 17.40
C VAL A 19 -26.83 4.19 17.21
N LEU A 20 -26.20 4.79 18.22
CA LEU A 20 -24.77 5.12 18.20
C LEU A 20 -23.87 3.88 18.10
N LEU A 21 -24.21 2.81 18.81
CA LEU A 21 -23.45 1.55 18.74
C LEU A 21 -23.62 0.87 17.37
N TRP A 22 -24.81 0.90 16.78
CA TRP A 22 -25.08 0.31 15.46
C TRP A 22 -24.46 1.12 14.32
N GLY A 23 -24.42 2.45 14.44
CA GLY A 23 -23.81 3.33 13.44
C GLY A 23 -22.31 3.09 13.23
N ASN A 24 -21.60 2.63 14.27
CA ASN A 24 -20.17 2.29 14.19
C ASN A 24 -19.90 0.89 13.62
N PHE A 25 -20.94 0.08 13.41
CA PHE A 25 -20.83 -1.30 12.90
C PHE A 25 -21.21 -1.45 11.42
N LEU A 26 -21.55 -0.34 10.75
CA LEU A 26 -21.73 -0.35 9.30
C LEU A 26 -20.38 -0.64 8.63
N PRO A 27 -20.23 -1.76 7.91
CA PRO A 27 -19.01 -2.04 7.19
C PRO A 27 -18.78 -0.92 6.19
N HIS A 28 -17.59 -0.33 6.23
CA HIS A 28 -17.13 0.58 5.20
C HIS A 28 -17.06 -0.25 3.92
N THR A 29 -18.03 -0.07 3.02
CA THR A 29 -18.01 -0.72 1.72
C THR A 29 -16.89 -0.07 0.93
N GLU A 30 -15.75 -0.74 0.88
CA GLU A 30 -14.67 -0.38 -0.03
C GLU A 30 -15.24 -0.41 -1.45
N ASP A 31 -15.04 0.71 -2.16
CA ASP A 31 -15.50 0.90 -3.52
C ASP A 31 -14.66 0.04 -4.47
N MET A 32 -15.02 -1.24 -4.58
CA MET A 32 -14.33 -2.21 -5.44
C MET A 32 -14.55 -1.93 -6.95
N THR A 33 -15.21 -0.83 -7.33
CA THR A 33 -15.46 -0.49 -8.74
C THR A 33 -14.29 0.23 -9.41
N LYS A 34 -13.28 0.65 -8.64
CA LYS A 34 -12.04 1.24 -9.19
C LYS A 34 -11.02 0.17 -9.53
N MET A 35 -11.32 -0.71 -10.48
CA MET A 35 -10.24 -1.43 -11.16
C MET A 35 -9.39 -0.40 -11.90
N ALA A 36 -8.08 -0.39 -11.67
CA ALA A 36 -7.17 0.45 -12.42
C ALA A 36 -7.31 0.11 -13.91
N ASP A 37 -7.38 1.14 -14.76
CA ASP A 37 -7.45 0.98 -16.21
C ASP A 37 -6.08 0.52 -16.73
N TYR A 38 -5.87 -0.80 -16.77
CA TYR A 38 -4.63 -1.37 -17.26
C TYR A 38 -4.62 -1.25 -18.79
N THR A 39 -3.88 -0.28 -19.30
CA THR A 39 -3.61 -0.18 -20.73
C THR A 39 -2.98 -1.49 -21.20
N THR A 40 -3.52 -2.09 -22.27
CA THR A 40 -2.96 -3.30 -22.87
C THR A 40 -1.51 -3.05 -23.28
N LEU A 41 -0.56 -3.64 -22.54
CA LEU A 41 0.86 -3.44 -22.82
C LEU A 41 1.23 -4.18 -24.10
N VAL A 42 1.69 -3.43 -25.10
CA VAL A 42 2.35 -4.00 -26.27
C VAL A 42 3.70 -4.52 -25.77
N SER A 43 3.84 -5.85 -25.71
CA SER A 43 5.09 -6.49 -25.33
C SER A 43 6.07 -6.38 -26.50
N GLU A 44 6.88 -5.32 -26.51
CA GLU A 44 8.03 -5.23 -27.40
C GLU A 44 9.05 -6.32 -27.04
N SER A 45 9.70 -6.89 -28.05
CA SER A 45 10.76 -7.86 -27.84
C SER A 45 11.89 -7.21 -27.05
N LEU A 46 12.24 -7.80 -25.90
CA LEU A 46 13.36 -7.34 -25.09
C LEU A 46 14.65 -7.41 -25.90
N VAL A 47 15.32 -6.26 -26.04
CA VAL A 47 16.67 -6.20 -26.61
C VAL A 47 17.66 -6.43 -25.46
N PRO A 48 18.61 -7.36 -25.59
CA PRO A 48 19.62 -7.58 -24.57
C PRO A 48 20.38 -6.29 -24.26
N VAL A 49 20.46 -5.95 -22.97
CA VAL A 49 21.28 -4.82 -22.50
C VAL A 49 22.73 -5.29 -22.43
N ASP A 50 23.66 -4.49 -22.96
CA ASP A 50 25.09 -4.72 -22.74
C ASP A 50 25.42 -4.36 -21.28
N PRO A 51 25.83 -5.34 -20.44
CA PRO A 51 26.10 -5.09 -19.03
C PRO A 51 27.30 -4.16 -18.80
N LEU A 52 28.16 -3.97 -19.81
CA LEU A 52 29.29 -3.05 -19.76
C LEU A 52 28.99 -1.68 -20.37
N SER A 53 27.77 -1.47 -20.86
CA SER A 53 27.32 -0.15 -21.27
C SER A 53 27.38 0.83 -20.10
N ARG A 54 27.61 2.10 -20.41
CA ARG A 54 27.69 3.14 -19.39
C ARG A 54 26.39 3.25 -18.61
N GLU A 55 25.27 3.15 -19.29
CA GLU A 55 23.93 3.22 -18.73
C GLU A 55 23.66 2.09 -17.74
N ALA A 56 24.10 0.86 -18.06
CA ALA A 56 23.99 -0.28 -17.15
C ALA A 56 24.84 -0.08 -15.89
N LEU A 57 26.08 0.39 -16.05
CA LEU A 57 26.99 0.65 -14.93
C LEU A 57 26.48 1.78 -14.02
N ASP A 58 25.98 2.87 -14.61
CA ASP A 58 25.42 4.00 -13.87
C ASP A 58 24.14 3.58 -13.10
N CYS A 59 23.30 2.74 -13.71
CA CYS A 59 22.13 2.16 -13.06
C CYS A 59 22.51 1.25 -11.88
N GLN A 60 23.47 0.35 -12.08
CA GLN A 60 23.96 -0.55 -11.02
C GLN A 60 24.55 0.24 -9.85
N ALA A 61 25.36 1.27 -10.14
CA ALA A 61 25.91 2.16 -9.12
C ALA A 61 24.79 2.87 -8.34
N PHE A 62 23.78 3.38 -9.03
CA PHE A 62 22.63 4.00 -8.37
C PHE A 62 21.89 3.02 -7.45
N ILE A 63 21.60 1.80 -7.92
CA ILE A 63 20.93 0.78 -7.10
C ILE A 63 21.77 0.46 -5.85
N HIS A 64 23.07 0.30 -6.03
CA HIS A 64 23.99 -0.01 -4.93
C HIS A 64 24.08 1.15 -3.92
N ASP A 65 24.30 2.37 -4.39
CA ASP A 65 24.62 3.52 -3.54
C ASP A 65 23.39 4.18 -2.90
N HIS A 66 22.20 3.99 -3.51
CA HIS A 66 21.00 4.73 -3.12
C HIS A 66 19.78 3.86 -2.81
N LEU A 67 19.70 2.65 -3.34
CA LEU A 67 18.55 1.76 -3.14
C LEU A 67 18.89 0.49 -2.37
N THR A 68 20.13 0.26 -1.98
CA THR A 68 20.49 -0.92 -1.20
C THR A 68 20.42 -0.63 0.29
N SER A 69 19.69 -1.47 1.01
CA SER A 69 19.60 -1.41 2.46
C SER A 69 20.95 -1.75 3.12
N PRO A 70 21.31 -1.11 4.24
CA PRO A 70 22.53 -1.45 4.98
C PRO A 70 22.50 -2.87 5.57
N TYR A 71 21.32 -3.50 5.64
CA TYR A 71 21.15 -4.90 6.06
C TYR A 71 21.06 -5.87 4.88
N GLY A 72 21.24 -5.39 3.65
CA GLY A 72 20.99 -6.14 2.42
C GLY A 72 19.55 -6.01 1.92
N GLY A 73 19.36 -6.29 0.62
CA GLY A 73 18.09 -6.12 -0.08
C GLY A 73 17.95 -4.75 -0.75
N ILE A 74 17.04 -4.67 -1.73
CA ILE A 74 16.75 -3.46 -2.49
C ILE A 74 15.47 -2.80 -1.97
N TYR A 75 15.54 -1.51 -1.67
CA TYR A 75 14.40 -0.68 -1.32
C TYR A 75 13.46 -0.51 -2.53
N THR A 76 12.16 -0.61 -2.27
CA THR A 76 11.11 -0.39 -3.28
C THR A 76 11.13 1.02 -3.86
N ASN A 77 11.50 2.03 -3.08
CA ASN A 77 11.59 3.42 -3.50
C ASN A 77 12.84 4.11 -2.96
N TYR A 78 13.23 5.20 -3.62
CA TYR A 78 14.34 6.04 -3.16
C TYR A 78 14.02 6.79 -1.86
N GLN A 79 12.81 7.35 -1.77
CA GLN A 79 12.38 8.10 -0.60
C GLN A 79 11.72 7.18 0.42
N SER A 80 12.07 7.36 1.69
CA SER A 80 11.37 6.70 2.78
C SER A 80 10.02 7.39 2.99
N THR A 81 8.94 6.65 2.78
CA THR A 81 7.57 7.11 3.04
C THR A 81 6.86 6.14 3.94
N ALA A 82 5.96 6.67 4.78
CA ALA A 82 5.07 5.85 5.58
C ALA A 82 4.12 5.07 4.65
N GLN A 83 3.79 3.85 5.06
CA GLN A 83 2.83 3.01 4.36
C GLN A 83 1.49 3.73 4.22
N THR A 84 0.96 3.82 3.00
CA THR A 84 -0.30 4.50 2.72
C THR A 84 -1.29 3.52 2.09
N GLY A 85 -2.22 3.01 2.89
CA GLY A 85 -3.20 2.02 2.43
C GLY A 85 -2.52 0.72 1.99
N ASP A 86 -2.90 0.24 0.80
CA ASP A 86 -2.36 -1.00 0.20
C ASP A 86 -0.99 -0.81 -0.50
N LEU A 87 -0.45 0.41 -0.54
CA LEU A 87 0.85 0.67 -1.14
C LEU A 87 1.98 0.32 -0.16
N SER A 88 3.00 -0.37 -0.67
CA SER A 88 4.24 -0.68 0.04
C SER A 88 4.88 0.56 0.69
N ALA A 89 5.55 0.37 1.82
CA ALA A 89 6.34 1.45 2.42
C ALA A 89 7.53 1.79 1.50
N GLY A 90 7.97 3.06 1.49
CA GLY A 90 9.01 3.51 0.55
C GLY A 90 10.35 2.77 0.68
N HIS A 91 10.73 2.35 1.89
CA HIS A 91 11.94 1.55 2.15
C HIS A 91 11.61 0.12 2.56
N GLU A 92 10.57 -0.44 1.96
CA GLU A 92 10.28 -1.87 2.06
C GLU A 92 11.25 -2.66 1.16
N VAL A 93 11.57 -3.90 1.53
CA VAL A 93 12.39 -4.82 0.73
C VAL A 93 11.50 -5.93 0.22
N LEU A 94 11.35 -6.04 -1.10
CA LEU A 94 10.51 -7.05 -1.75
C LEU A 94 11.34 -8.13 -2.43
N SER A 95 10.83 -9.37 -2.39
CA SER A 95 11.45 -10.48 -3.12
C SER A 95 11.43 -10.28 -4.63
N GLU A 96 10.47 -9.53 -5.15
CA GLU A 96 10.38 -9.17 -6.57
C GLU A 96 11.60 -8.40 -7.05
N SER A 97 11.98 -7.31 -6.36
CA SER A 97 13.14 -6.50 -6.71
C SER A 97 14.44 -7.31 -6.69
N MET A 98 14.58 -8.23 -5.73
CA MET A 98 15.72 -9.15 -5.68
C MET A 98 15.70 -10.17 -6.84
N GLY A 99 14.52 -10.66 -7.21
CA GLY A 99 14.35 -11.56 -8.35
C GLY A 99 14.78 -10.91 -9.67
N LEU A 100 14.36 -9.66 -9.90
CA LEU A 100 14.77 -8.89 -11.08
C LEU A 100 16.28 -8.65 -11.14
N LEU A 101 16.90 -8.37 -9.98
CA LEU A 101 18.36 -8.21 -9.91
C LEU A 101 19.10 -9.51 -10.26
N LEU A 102 18.57 -10.66 -9.85
CA LEU A 102 19.13 -11.98 -10.19
C LEU A 102 18.94 -12.35 -11.66
N GLU A 103 17.85 -11.90 -12.28
CA GLU A 103 17.63 -12.08 -13.72
C GLU A 103 18.62 -11.27 -14.56
N PHE A 104 19.05 -10.12 -14.05
CA PHE A 104 20.03 -9.26 -14.70
C PHE A 104 21.49 -9.72 -14.52
N ALA A 105 21.81 -10.39 -13.40
CA ALA A 105 23.18 -10.78 -13.02
C ALA A 105 23.76 -11.93 -13.85
#